data_AF-A0A7Y0S593-F1
#
_entry.id   AF-A0A7Y0S593-F1
#
_cell.length_a   1.000
_cell.length_b   1.000
_cell.length_c   1.000
_cell.angle_alpha   90.00
_cell.angle_beta   90.00
_cell.angle_gamma   90.00
#
_symmetry.space_group_name_H-M   'P 1'
#
loop_
_entity.id
_entity.type
_entity.pdbx_description
1 polymer ?
#
loop_
_entity_poly.entity_id
_entity_poly.type
_entity_poly.pdbx_seq_one_letter_code
_entity_poly.pdbx_strand_id
1 'polypeptide(L)' 'VLDRYYQLGTKVVLAFSGGVDSRLLLELLSRYQQAHSVECHAVYVHHGLSSNADNWADKCLLWAQQVGISCSIERVSLDI' A
#
# COMPACT_ATOMS: atom_id res chain seq x y z
N VAL A 1 4.59 15.77 -7.47
CA VAL A 1 3.15 15.81 -7.08
C VAL A 1 3.01 15.71 -5.57
N LEU A 2 3.58 14.69 -4.92
CA LEU A 2 3.53 14.54 -3.46
C LEU A 2 4.04 15.78 -2.71
N ASP A 3 5.15 16.39 -3.15
CA ASP A 3 5.71 17.60 -2.49
C ASP A 3 4.75 18.79 -2.43
N ARG A 4 3.75 18.85 -3.32
CA ARG A 4 2.74 19.92 -3.30
C ARG A 4 1.72 19.73 -2.18
N TYR A 5 1.46 18.50 -1.78
CA TYR A 5 0.38 18.13 -0.86
C TYR A 5 0.86 17.52 0.45
N TYR A 6 2.12 17.10 0.51
CA TYR A 6 2.71 16.55 1.71
C TYR A 6 2.82 17.62 2.80
N GLN A 7 2.41 17.25 4.02
CA GLN A 7 2.50 18.09 5.20
C GLN A 7 3.54 17.51 6.16
N LEU A 8 4.40 18.36 6.69
CA LEU A 8 5.44 17.94 7.64
C LEU A 8 4.80 17.26 8.87
N GLY A 9 5.36 16.12 9.28
CA GLY A 9 4.85 15.34 10.43
C GLY A 9 3.65 14.44 10.09
N THR A 10 3.29 14.29 8.82
CA THR A 10 2.31 13.31 8.35
C THR A 10 2.98 12.14 7.65
N LYS A 11 2.21 11.07 7.36
CA LYS A 11 2.65 9.93 6.56
C LYS A 11 1.86 9.83 5.28
N VAL A 12 2.48 9.28 4.24
CA VAL A 12 1.79 8.97 2.98
C VAL A 12 1.25 7.55 3.06
N VAL A 13 -0.07 7.39 2.86
CA VAL A 13 -0.73 6.09 2.87
C VAL A 13 -1.17 5.74 1.45
N LEU A 14 -0.67 4.61 0.94
CA LEU A 14 -1.04 4.07 -0.37
C LEU A 14 -2.20 3.08 -0.23
N ALA A 15 -3.30 3.36 -0.92
CA ALA A 15 -4.30 2.34 -1.20
C ALA A 15 -3.70 1.31 -2.18
N PHE A 16 -3.42 0.12 -1.67
CA PHE A 16 -2.63 -0.88 -2.37
C PHE A 16 -3.47 -2.13 -2.68
N SER A 17 -3.87 -2.31 -3.93
CA SER A 17 -4.74 -3.41 -4.35
C SER A 17 -3.98 -4.65 -4.84
N GLY A 18 -2.67 -4.54 -5.06
CA GLY A 18 -1.86 -5.59 -5.70
C GLY A 18 -1.94 -5.59 -7.23
N GLY A 19 -2.79 -4.75 -7.82
CA GLY A 19 -2.84 -4.51 -9.27
C GLY A 19 -1.58 -3.82 -9.80
N VAL A 20 -1.34 -3.88 -11.11
CA VAL A 20 -0.11 -3.34 -11.73
C VAL A 20 0.13 -1.87 -11.41
N ASP A 21 -0.90 -1.03 -11.47
CA ASP A 21 -0.79 0.40 -11.19
C ASP A 21 -0.38 0.63 -9.74
N SER A 22 -1.07 -0.02 -8.80
CA SER A 22 -0.77 0.12 -7.37
C SER A 22 0.60 -0.42 -6.99
N ARG A 23 1.11 -1.45 -7.69
CA ARG A 23 2.49 -1.95 -7.51
C ARG A 23 3.53 -0.99 -8.06
N LEU A 24 3.29 -0.37 -9.21
CA LEU A 24 4.16 0.69 -9.71
C LEU A 24 4.20 1.87 -8.73
N LEU A 25 3.04 2.28 -8.20
CA LEU A 25 2.97 3.33 -7.19
C LEU A 25 3.72 2.97 -5.91
N LEU A 26 3.64 1.71 -5.47
CA LEU A 26 4.38 1.20 -4.31
C LEU A 26 5.91 1.34 -4.50
N GLU A 27 6.42 0.95 -5.67
CA GLU A 27 7.85 1.11 -6.03
C GLU A 27 8.28 2.58 -6.06
N LEU A 28 7.46 3.45 -6.65
CA LEU A 28 7.73 4.88 -6.68
C LEU A 28 7.68 5.50 -5.28
N LEU A 29 6.76 5.04 -4.43
CA LEU A 29 6.64 5.50 -3.05
C LEU A 29 7.84 5.10 -2.19
N SER A 30 8.38 3.89 -2.39
CA SER A 30 9.64 3.46 -1.74
C SER A 30 10.80 4.40 -2.07
N ARG A 31 10.96 4.77 -3.35
CA ARG A 31 12.00 5.74 -3.77
C ARG A 31 11.77 7.11 -3.16
N TYR A 32 10.51 7.55 -3.08
CA TYR A 32 10.15 8.83 -2.47
C TYR A 32 10.47 8.84 -0.97
N GLN A 33 10.11 7.78 -0.23
CA GLN A 33 10.44 7.60 1.19
C GLN A 33 11.95 7.76 1.41
N GLN A 34 12.78 7.11 0.59
CA GLN A 34 14.24 7.18 0.70
C GLN A 34 14.80 8.57 0.42
N ALA A 35 14.31 9.24 -0.64
CA ALA A 35 14.83 10.54 -1.04
C ALA A 35 14.43 11.68 -0.08
N HIS A 36 13.27 11.58 0.55
CA HIS A 36 12.70 12.67 1.35
C HIS A 36 12.60 12.36 2.85
N SER A 37 13.00 11.16 3.29
CA SER A 37 12.84 10.69 4.68
C SER A 37 11.40 10.82 5.19
N VAL A 38 10.43 10.50 4.34
CA VAL A 38 8.98 10.58 4.64
C VAL A 38 8.46 9.21 5.03
N GLU A 39 7.73 9.10 6.14
CA GLU A 39 7.10 7.85 6.53
C GLU A 39 6.01 7.45 5.53
N CYS A 40 6.09 6.21 5.02
CA CYS A 40 5.12 5.67 4.08
C CYS A 40 4.54 4.34 4.56
N HIS A 41 3.26 4.11 4.25
CA HIS A 41 2.52 2.90 4.60
C HIS A 41 1.61 2.48 3.44
N ALA A 42 1.41 1.19 3.26
CA ALA A 42 0.45 0.62 2.32
C ALA A 42 -0.71 -0.05 3.05
N VAL A 43 -1.90 -0.01 2.47
CA VAL A 43 -3.09 -0.69 3.01
C VAL A 43 -3.74 -1.51 1.91
N TYR A 44 -3.87 -2.82 2.13
CA TYR A 44 -4.68 -3.70 1.30
C TYR A 44 -6.03 -3.96 1.97
N VAL A 45 -7.13 -3.66 1.28
CA VAL A 45 -8.49 -3.92 1.79
C VAL A 45 -8.96 -5.29 1.32
N HIS A 46 -9.01 -6.24 2.25
CA HIS A 46 -9.48 -7.59 1.99
C HIS A 46 -11.01 -7.64 2.14
N HIS A 47 -11.72 -7.54 1.01
CA HIS A 47 -13.18 -7.53 0.96
C HIS A 47 -13.83 -8.92 0.77
N GLY A 48 -13.05 -9.99 0.62
CA GLY A 48 -13.57 -11.37 0.56
C GLY A 48 -14.35 -11.78 -0.70
N LEU A 49 -14.59 -10.87 -1.65
CA LEU A 49 -15.36 -11.16 -2.88
C LEU A 49 -14.66 -12.14 -3.84
N SER A 50 -13.33 -12.18 -3.84
CA SER A 50 -12.58 -13.08 -4.72
C SER A 50 -12.22 -14.36 -3.97
N SER A 51 -12.31 -15.51 -4.63
CA SER A 51 -11.77 -16.78 -4.12
C SER A 51 -10.25 -16.73 -3.88
N ASN A 52 -9.55 -15.76 -4.47
CA ASN A 52 -8.11 -15.56 -4.33
C ASN A 52 -7.76 -14.46 -3.31
N ALA A 53 -8.73 -13.94 -2.55
CA ALA A 53 -8.54 -12.75 -1.72
C ALA A 53 -7.41 -12.89 -0.68
N ASP A 54 -7.29 -14.05 -0.03
CA ASP A 54 -6.20 -14.32 0.92
C ASP A 54 -4.84 -14.36 0.22
N ASN A 55 -4.75 -15.00 -0.94
CA ASN A 55 -3.52 -15.04 -1.74
C ASN A 55 -3.07 -13.63 -2.18
N TRP A 56 -4.03 -12.77 -2.52
CA TRP A 56 -3.75 -11.37 -2.84
C TRP A 56 -3.24 -10.61 -1.63
N ALA A 57 -3.79 -10.86 -0.44
CA ALA A 57 -3.32 -10.26 0.81
C ALA A 57 -1.85 -10.65 1.08
N ASP A 58 -1.52 -11.94 0.98
CA ASP A 58 -0.16 -12.45 1.19
C ASP A 58 0.84 -11.85 0.21
N LYS A 59 0.46 -11.75 -1.08
CA LYS A 59 1.29 -11.10 -2.09
C LYS A 59 1.50 -9.62 -1.81
N CYS A 60 0.46 -8.92 -1.36
CA CYS A 60 0.59 -7.51 -1.04
C CYS A 60 1.54 -7.27 0.15
N LEU A 61 1.47 -8.10 1.19
CA LEU A 61 2.43 -8.05 2.29
C LEU A 61 3.86 -8.29 1.79
N LEU A 62 4.06 -9.33 0.98
CA LEU A 62 5.37 -9.68 0.43
C LEU A 62 5.97 -8.55 -0.41
N TRP A 63 5.19 -7.98 -1.35
CA TRP A 63 5.68 -6.92 -2.23
C TRP A 63 6.01 -5.65 -1.46
N ALA A 64 5.20 -5.27 -0.47
CA ALA A 64 5.49 -4.11 0.37
C ALA A 64 6.76 -4.31 1.20
N GLN A 65 6.93 -5.51 1.78
CA GLN A 65 8.15 -5.87 2.51
C GLN A 65 9.40 -5.77 1.62
N GLN A 66 9.32 -6.27 0.37
CA GLN A 66 10.45 -6.27 -0.57
C GLN A 66 10.99 -4.87 -0.86
N VAL A 67 10.13 -3.85 -0.84
CA VAL A 67 10.51 -2.45 -1.10
C VAL A 67 10.67 -1.62 0.18
N GLY A 68 10.60 -2.26 1.36
CA GLY A 68 10.77 -1.58 2.65
C GLY A 68 9.61 -0.65 3.04
N ILE A 69 8.40 -0.94 2.58
CA ILE A 69 7.18 -0.22 2.96
C ILE A 69 6.35 -1.11 3.89
N SER A 70 5.95 -0.57 5.04
CA SER A 70 5.04 -1.28 5.95
C SER A 70 3.66 -1.43 5.31
N CYS A 71 3.00 -2.57 5.51
CA CYS A 71 1.69 -2.85 4.91
C CYS A 71 0.75 -3.49 5.93
N SER A 72 -0.50 -3.02 5.96
CA SER A 72 -1.59 -3.60 6.74
C SER A 72 -2.63 -4.24 5.82
N ILE A 73 -3.27 -5.28 6.33
CA ILE A 73 -4.46 -5.88 5.70
C ILE A 73 -5.66 -5.47 6.53
N GLU A 74 -6.55 -4.67 5.95
CA GLU A 74 -7.81 -4.30 6.55
C GLU A 74 -8.92 -5.20 6.01
N ARG A 75 -9.48 -6.04 6.87
CA ARG A 75 -10.58 -6.96 6.51
C ARG A 75 -11.92 -6.27 6.73
N VAL A 76 -12.75 -6.29 5.70
CA VAL A 76 -14.10 -5.72 5.75
C VAL A 76 -15.13 -6.79 5.41
N SER A 77 -16.30 -6.70 6.04
CA SER A 77 -17.49 -7.47 5.67
C SER A 77 -18.39 -6.58 4.82
N LEU A 78 -18.99 -7.18 3.79
CA LEU A 78 -19.91 -6.49 2.90
C LEU A 78 -21.32 -6.98 3.19
N ASP A 79 -22.28 -6.06 3.26
CA ASP A 79 -23.70 -6.37 3.32
C ASP A 79 -24.19 -6.60 1.88
N ILE A 80 -24.00 -7.83 1.38
CA ILE A 80 -24.35 -8.26 0.01
C ILE A 80 -25.39 -9.38 0.02
#